data_AF-A0A9W8YW62-F1
#
_entry.id   AF-A0A9W8YW62-F1
#
_cell.length_a   1.000
_cell.length_b   1.000
_cell.length_c   1.000
_cell.angle_alpha   90.00
_cell.angle_beta   90.00
_cell.angle_gamma   90.00
#
_symmetry.space_group_name_H-M   'P 1'
#
loop_
_entity.id
_entity.type
_entity.pdbx_description
1 polymer ?
#
loop_
_entity_poly.entity_id
_entity_poly.type
_entity_poly.pdbx_seq_one_letter_code
_entity_poly.pdbx_strand_id
1 'polypeptide(L)'
;MSTMDEFTGQAYQPQEEVYFDDGREIALLHFIYNHPKLAEIRGNPQKVLEAIDEYGRTKKYLMNIGEYKSGIVTNLIKETKPQIMVELGGYCGYSAIAFGAALREAGGKRYYSLEYNPEFGAVIASLVDLAGLHDVVKVEIGASSSSLRRLYADGTLKKIDLMFLDHVKPLYTPDLKLCEELGLIGPGSVLAADNVVKPGNPPYLKYVRSTVEQKRQDYNKETGLDPRHLPDRTNHTYKTGDKDQVIESDVHGNPNLVYDSQFNEGWEPSGVPDAVEVTRCTGVEA
;
A
#
# COMPACT_ATOMS: atom_id res chain seq x y z
N MET A 1 6.14 23.92 -5.79
CA MET A 1 7.40 23.97 -5.02
C MET A 1 7.07 23.43 -3.65
N SER A 2 7.82 22.44 -3.18
CA SER A 2 7.60 21.85 -1.86
C SER A 2 7.75 22.93 -0.79
N THR A 3 6.91 22.88 0.24
CA THR A 3 6.96 23.80 1.37
C THR A 3 7.84 23.29 2.52
N MET A 4 8.49 22.13 2.35
CA MET A 4 9.31 21.52 3.37
C MET A 4 10.66 22.24 3.54
N ASP A 5 11.07 22.39 4.80
CA ASP A 5 12.41 22.84 5.18
C ASP A 5 13.50 21.84 4.73
N GLU A 6 14.77 22.17 4.93
CA GLU A 6 15.87 21.25 4.62
C GLU A 6 15.77 19.95 5.44
N PHE A 7 16.09 18.80 4.83
CA PHE A 7 16.06 17.52 5.51
C PHE A 7 17.11 17.46 6.63
N THR A 8 16.65 17.25 7.86
CA THR A 8 17.52 17.18 9.07
C THR A 8 17.69 15.76 9.62
N GLY A 9 17.14 14.76 8.94
CA GLY A 9 17.17 13.36 9.34
C GLY A 9 18.48 12.63 9.01
N GLN A 10 18.54 11.36 9.40
CA GLN A 10 19.62 10.44 8.98
C GLN A 10 19.19 9.69 7.73
N ALA A 11 19.73 10.12 6.58
CA ALA A 11 19.46 9.48 5.31
C ALA A 11 20.03 8.05 5.26
N TYR A 12 19.35 7.18 4.53
CA TYR A 12 19.88 5.89 4.10
C TYR A 12 21.10 6.09 3.19
N GLN A 13 21.80 4.99 2.92
CA GLN A 13 22.79 4.96 1.86
C GLN A 13 22.19 5.46 0.53
N PRO A 14 22.98 6.07 -0.36
CA PRO A 14 22.49 6.56 -1.64
C PRO A 14 21.83 5.45 -2.46
N GLN A 15 20.78 5.82 -3.19
CA GLN A 15 20.13 4.91 -4.13
C GLN A 15 21.07 4.61 -5.30
N GLU A 16 21.34 3.33 -5.53
CA GLU A 16 22.13 2.80 -6.65
C GLU A 16 21.26 2.60 -7.91
N GLU A 17 21.88 2.31 -9.06
CA GLU A 17 21.14 2.06 -10.32
C GLU A 17 20.21 0.84 -10.21
N VAL A 18 20.71 -0.27 -9.66
CA VAL A 18 19.89 -1.39 -9.21
C VAL A 18 19.66 -1.19 -7.73
N TYR A 19 18.40 -1.06 -7.32
CA TYR A 19 18.03 -0.66 -5.96
C TYR A 19 17.05 -1.63 -5.27
N PHE A 20 16.70 -2.73 -5.92
CA PHE A 20 15.90 -3.84 -5.40
C PHE A 20 16.16 -5.11 -6.22
N ASP A 21 15.78 -6.28 -5.69
CA ASP A 21 15.87 -7.59 -6.35
C ASP A 21 17.30 -7.98 -6.76
N ASP A 22 18.28 -7.58 -5.95
CA ASP A 22 19.70 -7.91 -6.14
C ASP A 22 20.29 -8.69 -4.96
N GLY A 23 19.41 -9.29 -4.16
CA GLY A 23 19.74 -10.08 -2.97
C GLY A 23 19.88 -9.24 -1.69
N ARG A 24 19.71 -7.92 -1.75
CA ARG A 24 19.74 -7.06 -0.54
C ARG A 24 18.62 -7.39 0.43
N GLU A 25 17.49 -7.88 -0.06
CA GLU A 25 16.31 -8.24 0.74
C GLU A 25 16.63 -9.44 1.65
N ILE A 26 17.32 -10.44 1.10
CA ILE A 26 17.84 -11.57 1.87
C ILE A 26 19.02 -11.14 2.75
N ALA A 27 19.89 -10.26 2.26
CA ALA A 27 21.00 -9.74 3.05
C ALA A 27 20.53 -8.93 4.28
N LEU A 28 19.41 -8.20 4.17
CA LEU A 28 18.74 -7.54 5.28
C LEU A 28 18.28 -8.57 6.32
N LEU A 29 17.64 -9.65 5.88
CA LEU A 29 17.22 -10.72 6.78
C LEU A 29 18.42 -11.30 7.54
N HIS A 30 19.52 -11.61 6.83
CA HIS A 30 20.76 -12.07 7.46
C HIS A 30 21.37 -11.04 8.41
N PHE A 31 21.34 -9.75 8.06
CA PHE A 31 21.84 -8.69 8.92
C PHE A 31 21.10 -8.65 10.26
N ILE A 32 19.76 -8.69 10.22
CA ILE A 32 18.93 -8.64 11.42
C ILE A 32 19.12 -9.90 12.28
N TYR A 33 19.14 -11.10 11.66
CA TYR A 33 19.30 -12.36 12.40
C TYR A 33 20.72 -12.59 12.95
N ASN A 34 21.72 -11.87 12.45
CA ASN A 34 23.07 -11.86 13.03
C ASN A 34 23.34 -10.64 13.92
N HIS A 35 22.32 -9.80 14.16
CA HIS A 35 22.48 -8.60 14.97
C HIS A 35 22.79 -8.97 16.42
N PRO A 36 23.80 -8.34 17.09
CA PRO A 36 24.20 -8.71 18.45
C PRO A 36 23.08 -8.53 19.48
N LYS A 37 22.08 -7.69 19.18
CA LYS A 37 20.89 -7.46 20.00
C LYS A 37 19.64 -8.22 19.53
N LEU A 38 19.78 -9.31 18.77
CA LEU A 38 18.64 -10.08 18.25
C LEU A 38 17.63 -10.45 19.34
N ALA A 39 18.09 -10.75 20.56
CA ALA A 39 17.22 -11.07 21.69
C ALA A 39 16.28 -9.91 22.07
N GLU A 40 16.72 -8.66 21.94
CA GLU A 40 15.90 -7.46 22.18
C GLU A 40 14.98 -7.12 21.00
N ILE A 41 15.38 -7.50 19.78
CA ILE A 41 14.61 -7.29 18.55
C ILE A 41 13.38 -8.19 18.50
N ARG A 42 13.52 -9.44 18.96
CA ARG A 42 12.47 -10.46 18.88
C ARG A 42 11.22 -10.05 19.65
N GLY A 43 10.06 -10.11 18.99
CA GLY A 43 8.75 -9.76 19.54
C GLY A 43 8.54 -8.26 19.70
N ASN A 44 9.42 -7.42 19.15
CA ASN A 44 9.34 -5.96 19.29
C ASN A 44 9.34 -5.27 17.91
N PRO A 45 8.17 -4.87 17.39
CA PRO A 45 8.06 -4.23 16.08
C PRO A 45 8.96 -3.01 15.92
N GLN A 46 9.05 -2.15 16.95
CA GLN A 46 9.89 -0.95 16.89
C GLN A 46 11.37 -1.30 16.75
N LYS A 47 11.85 -2.33 17.45
CA LYS A 47 13.24 -2.79 17.35
C LYS A 47 13.55 -3.48 16.02
N VAL A 48 12.56 -4.12 15.40
CA VAL A 48 12.72 -4.64 14.03
C VAL A 48 12.84 -3.48 13.03
N LEU A 49 12.00 -2.45 13.13
CA LEU A 49 12.09 -1.25 12.28
C LEU A 49 13.44 -0.54 12.44
N GLU A 50 13.89 -0.32 13.67
CA GLU A 50 15.21 0.27 13.96
C GLU A 50 16.36 -0.53 13.30
N ALA A 51 16.27 -1.86 13.26
CA ALA A 51 17.27 -2.71 12.64
C ALA A 51 17.22 -2.66 11.09
N ILE A 52 16.02 -2.49 10.51
CA ILE A 52 15.88 -2.23 9.06
C ILE A 52 16.47 -0.86 8.71
N ASP A 53 16.17 0.17 9.51
CA ASP A 53 16.73 1.51 9.35
C ASP A 53 18.26 1.50 9.50
N GLU A 54 18.81 0.74 10.44
CA GLU A 54 20.26 0.56 10.59
C GLU A 54 20.90 -0.05 9.34
N TYR A 55 20.28 -1.09 8.76
CA TYR A 55 20.75 -1.65 7.49
C TYR A 55 20.69 -0.62 6.36
N GLY A 56 19.57 0.10 6.24
CA GLY A 56 19.36 1.18 5.27
C GLY A 56 20.44 2.25 5.35
N ARG A 57 20.81 2.66 6.56
CA ARG A 57 21.81 3.69 6.85
C ARG A 57 23.26 3.21 6.73
N THR A 58 23.55 1.95 7.03
CA THR A 58 24.96 1.48 7.18
C THR A 58 25.41 0.50 6.11
N LYS A 59 24.49 -0.14 5.39
CA LYS A 59 24.80 -1.21 4.42
C LYS A 59 24.36 -0.85 3.02
N LYS A 60 23.06 -0.69 2.80
CA LYS A 60 22.51 -0.52 1.45
C LYS A 60 21.16 0.16 1.48
N TYR A 61 20.88 0.97 0.46
CA TYR A 61 19.58 1.59 0.28
C TYR A 61 18.46 0.54 0.23
N LEU A 62 17.34 0.84 0.87
CA LEU A 62 16.09 0.09 0.81
C LEU A 62 14.98 1.04 0.37
N MET A 63 14.13 0.59 -0.56
CA MET A 63 13.02 1.38 -1.11
C MET A 63 11.76 1.38 -0.25
N ASN A 64 11.88 1.14 1.06
CA ASN A 64 10.74 1.20 1.97
C ASN A 64 10.27 2.65 2.21
N ILE A 65 9.01 2.82 2.61
CA ILE A 65 8.40 4.14 2.94
C ILE A 65 9.20 5.00 3.95
N GLY A 66 9.96 4.37 4.86
CA GLY A 66 10.80 5.06 5.85
C GLY A 66 10.03 5.72 6.99
N GLU A 67 10.78 6.26 7.97
CA GLU A 67 10.24 6.74 9.26
C GLU A 67 9.22 7.89 9.09
N TYR A 68 9.53 8.87 8.22
CA TYR A 68 8.75 10.10 8.09
C TYR A 68 7.36 9.84 7.52
N LYS A 69 7.28 9.22 6.34
CA LYS A 69 6.02 8.91 5.68
C LYS A 69 5.26 7.79 6.41
N SER A 70 5.96 6.83 7.03
CA SER A 70 5.33 5.84 7.91
C SER A 70 4.59 6.50 9.09
N GLY A 71 5.14 7.60 9.64
CA GLY A 71 4.49 8.42 10.65
C GLY A 71 3.11 8.95 10.22
N ILE A 72 2.97 9.37 8.96
CA ILE A 72 1.70 9.86 8.40
C ILE A 72 0.65 8.74 8.43
N VAL A 73 1.00 7.57 7.92
CA VAL A 73 0.07 6.43 7.80
C VAL A 73 -0.25 5.81 9.17
N THR A 74 0.73 5.71 10.08
CA THR A 74 0.47 5.23 11.45
C THR A 74 -0.45 6.16 12.25
N ASN A 75 -0.32 7.48 12.08
CA ASN A 75 -1.26 8.44 12.66
C ASN A 75 -2.66 8.30 12.05
N LEU A 76 -2.74 8.09 10.73
CA LEU A 76 -4.01 7.83 10.05
C LEU A 76 -4.69 6.56 10.57
N ILE A 77 -3.93 5.48 10.84
CA ILE A 77 -4.46 4.25 11.45
C ILE A 77 -5.02 4.53 12.85
N LYS A 78 -4.31 5.31 13.68
CA LYS A 78 -4.76 5.68 15.03
C LYS A 78 -6.04 6.52 15.01
N GLU A 79 -6.15 7.42 14.03
CA GLU A 79 -7.33 8.28 13.83
C GLU A 79 -8.54 7.47 13.36
N THR A 80 -8.36 6.63 12.35
CA THR A 80 -9.45 5.95 11.63
C THR A 80 -9.85 4.60 12.25
N LYS A 81 -8.96 3.99 13.05
CA LYS A 81 -9.14 2.69 13.72
C LYS A 81 -9.69 1.60 12.79
N PRO A 82 -9.02 1.34 11.65
CA PRO A 82 -9.52 0.39 10.66
C PRO A 82 -9.58 -1.03 11.25
N GLN A 83 -10.59 -1.81 10.87
CA GLN A 83 -10.68 -3.22 11.29
C GLN A 83 -9.90 -4.11 10.33
N ILE A 84 -9.93 -3.80 9.04
CA ILE A 84 -9.19 -4.50 7.99
C ILE A 84 -8.34 -3.51 7.21
N MET A 85 -7.04 -3.77 7.17
CA MET A 85 -6.08 -3.03 6.34
C MET A 85 -5.52 -3.94 5.23
N VAL A 86 -5.37 -3.38 4.03
CA VAL A 86 -4.73 -4.06 2.89
C VAL A 86 -3.59 -3.18 2.38
N GLU A 87 -2.45 -3.79 2.12
CA GLU A 87 -1.30 -3.17 1.47
C GLU A 87 -1.05 -3.85 0.13
N LEU A 88 -0.80 -3.04 -0.89
CA LEU A 88 -0.37 -3.50 -2.22
C LEU A 88 1.10 -3.13 -2.41
N GLY A 89 1.99 -4.12 -2.32
CA GLY A 89 3.46 -3.97 -2.33
C GLY A 89 4.04 -3.96 -0.92
N GLY A 90 4.74 -5.02 -0.52
CA GLY A 90 5.28 -5.15 0.83
C GLY A 90 6.81 -5.10 0.91
N TYR A 91 7.50 -5.42 -0.18
CA TYR A 91 8.97 -5.41 -0.28
C TYR A 91 9.65 -6.19 0.87
N CYS A 92 10.36 -5.52 1.78
CA CYS A 92 11.00 -6.12 2.95
C CYS A 92 10.10 -6.11 4.20
N GLY A 93 8.88 -5.60 4.13
CA GLY A 93 7.89 -5.65 5.21
C GLY A 93 8.00 -4.52 6.23
N TYR A 94 8.74 -3.44 5.94
CA TYR A 94 8.85 -2.28 6.83
C TYR A 94 7.47 -1.69 7.16
N SER A 95 6.69 -1.38 6.13
CA SER A 95 5.31 -0.89 6.23
C SER A 95 4.39 -1.91 6.88
N ALA A 96 4.46 -3.19 6.47
CA ALA A 96 3.69 -4.27 7.10
C ALA A 96 3.92 -4.36 8.63
N ILE A 97 5.16 -4.17 9.10
CA ILE A 97 5.51 -4.19 10.52
C ILE A 97 5.01 -2.91 11.22
N ALA A 98 5.33 -1.74 10.68
CA ALA A 98 4.95 -0.45 11.27
C ALA A 98 3.43 -0.31 11.37
N PHE A 99 2.73 -0.62 10.28
CA PHE A 99 1.28 -0.48 10.18
C PHE A 99 0.56 -1.63 10.87
N GLY A 100 1.10 -2.86 10.83
CA GLY A 100 0.56 -3.99 11.59
C GLY A 100 0.60 -3.74 13.10
N ALA A 101 1.68 -3.15 13.61
CA ALA A 101 1.77 -2.74 15.02
C ALA A 101 0.76 -1.65 15.38
N ALA A 102 0.66 -0.59 14.56
CA ALA A 102 -0.31 0.49 14.76
C ALA A 102 -1.76 0.00 14.66
N LEU A 103 -2.04 -0.92 13.73
CA LEU A 103 -3.35 -1.54 13.55
C LEU A 103 -3.75 -2.33 14.80
N ARG A 104 -2.84 -3.16 15.33
CA ARG A 104 -3.07 -3.91 16.57
C ARG A 104 -3.34 -2.97 17.74
N GLU A 105 -2.54 -1.92 17.90
CA GLU A 105 -2.73 -0.91 18.95
C GLU A 105 -4.10 -0.21 18.83
N ALA A 106 -4.54 0.05 17.60
CA ALA A 106 -5.85 0.64 17.31
C ALA A 106 -7.03 -0.35 17.46
N GLY A 107 -6.78 -1.62 17.78
CA GLY A 107 -7.82 -2.66 17.91
C GLY A 107 -8.32 -3.23 16.59
N GLY A 108 -7.54 -3.09 15.51
CA GLY A 108 -7.82 -3.71 14.22
C GLY A 108 -7.62 -5.22 14.24
N LYS A 109 -8.29 -5.93 13.32
CA LYS A 109 -8.36 -7.39 13.33
C LYS A 109 -7.33 -8.05 12.42
N ARG A 110 -7.08 -7.45 11.26
CA ARG A 110 -6.31 -8.10 10.20
C ARG A 110 -5.66 -7.10 9.26
N TYR A 111 -4.42 -7.40 8.91
CA TYR A 111 -3.64 -6.73 7.89
C TYR A 111 -3.26 -7.73 6.81
N TYR A 112 -3.51 -7.43 5.54
CA TYR A 112 -3.06 -8.24 4.40
C TYR A 112 -2.00 -7.47 3.60
N SER A 113 -0.76 -7.98 3.53
CA SER A 113 0.30 -7.47 2.66
C SER A 113 0.35 -8.30 1.40
N LEU A 114 0.02 -7.72 0.25
CA LEU A 114 0.00 -8.41 -1.04
C LEU A 114 1.32 -8.14 -1.75
N GLU A 115 2.14 -9.18 -1.90
CA GLU A 115 3.48 -9.09 -2.46
C GLU A 115 3.62 -10.00 -3.68
N TYR A 116 4.10 -9.46 -4.79
CA TYR A 116 4.24 -10.20 -6.03
C TYR A 116 5.42 -11.18 -6.00
N ASN A 117 6.58 -10.74 -5.51
CA ASN A 117 7.80 -11.55 -5.52
C ASN A 117 7.77 -12.55 -4.33
N PRO A 118 7.85 -13.87 -4.57
CA PRO A 118 7.79 -14.86 -3.51
C PRO A 118 8.96 -14.79 -2.52
N GLU A 119 10.15 -14.37 -2.96
CA GLU A 119 11.31 -14.18 -2.06
C GLU A 119 11.07 -13.01 -1.11
N PHE A 120 10.52 -11.90 -1.63
CA PHE A 120 10.15 -10.74 -0.82
C PHE A 120 9.02 -11.12 0.15
N GLY A 121 8.01 -11.86 -0.32
CA GLY A 121 6.96 -12.44 0.52
C GLY A 121 7.50 -13.27 1.70
N ALA A 122 8.53 -14.08 1.45
CA ALA A 122 9.20 -14.87 2.49
C ALA A 122 9.99 -13.99 3.48
N VAL A 123 10.64 -12.92 3.01
CA VAL A 123 11.31 -11.92 3.86
C VAL A 123 10.30 -11.23 4.75
N ILE A 124 9.18 -10.73 4.19
CA ILE A 124 8.09 -10.09 4.95
C ILE A 124 7.59 -11.04 6.03
N ALA A 125 7.24 -12.28 5.67
CA ALA A 125 6.72 -13.26 6.63
C ALA A 125 7.70 -13.52 7.77
N SER A 126 8.99 -13.62 7.47
CA SER A 126 10.05 -13.86 8.47
C SER A 126 10.26 -12.68 9.42
N LEU A 127 10.21 -11.44 8.91
CA LEU A 127 10.38 -10.23 9.72
C LEU A 127 9.12 -9.87 10.50
N VAL A 128 7.93 -10.12 9.95
CA VAL A 128 6.65 -10.03 10.65
C VAL A 128 6.59 -11.00 11.83
N ASP A 129 7.04 -12.25 11.65
CA ASP A 129 7.11 -13.19 12.75
C ASP A 129 8.14 -12.76 13.80
N LEU A 130 9.32 -12.31 13.37
CA LEU A 130 10.33 -11.73 14.28
C LEU A 130 9.77 -10.55 15.08
N ALA A 131 8.91 -9.72 14.49
CA ALA A 131 8.23 -8.61 15.16
C ALA A 131 7.09 -9.05 16.10
N GLY A 132 6.69 -10.33 16.09
CA GLY A 132 5.55 -10.83 16.88
C GLY A 132 4.20 -10.38 16.33
N LEU A 133 4.09 -10.24 15.00
CA LEU A 133 2.90 -9.72 14.30
C LEU A 133 2.16 -10.79 13.46
N HIS A 134 2.56 -12.07 13.51
CA HIS A 134 2.02 -13.12 12.63
C HIS A 134 0.51 -13.40 12.80
N ASP A 135 -0.06 -13.04 13.95
CA ASP A 135 -1.49 -13.17 14.27
C ASP A 135 -2.34 -12.05 13.66
N VAL A 136 -1.74 -10.89 13.35
CA VAL A 136 -2.44 -9.73 12.76
C VAL A 136 -2.09 -9.53 11.28
N VAL A 137 -0.82 -9.67 10.89
CA VAL A 137 -0.35 -9.51 9.51
C VAL A 137 -0.33 -10.86 8.80
N LYS A 138 -0.92 -10.91 7.60
CA LYS A 138 -0.88 -12.03 6.67
C LYS A 138 -0.28 -11.58 5.34
N VAL A 139 0.62 -12.38 4.80
CA VAL A 139 1.28 -12.11 3.52
C VAL A 139 0.60 -12.96 2.45
N GLU A 140 0.14 -12.31 1.39
CA GLU A 140 -0.49 -12.93 0.24
C GLU A 140 0.44 -12.81 -0.97
N ILE A 141 1.05 -13.94 -1.35
CA ILE A 141 1.99 -13.98 -2.46
C ILE A 141 1.22 -14.07 -3.79
N GLY A 142 1.53 -13.17 -4.71
CA GLY A 142 0.98 -13.13 -6.06
C GLY A 142 0.65 -11.71 -6.53
N ALA A 143 0.21 -11.60 -7.79
CA ALA A 143 -0.27 -10.34 -8.34
C ALA A 143 -1.39 -9.73 -7.46
N SER A 144 -1.29 -8.43 -7.19
CA SER A 144 -2.23 -7.67 -6.36
C SER A 144 -3.69 -7.92 -6.76
N SER A 145 -4.03 -7.69 -8.03
CA SER A 145 -5.37 -7.93 -8.57
C SER A 145 -5.86 -9.37 -8.44
N SER A 146 -4.98 -10.37 -8.59
CA SER A 146 -5.33 -11.78 -8.42
C SER A 146 -5.54 -12.16 -6.95
N SER A 147 -4.71 -11.65 -6.04
CA SER A 147 -4.86 -11.82 -4.60
C SER A 147 -6.14 -11.14 -4.09
N LEU A 148 -6.44 -9.91 -4.53
CA LEU A 148 -7.68 -9.20 -4.20
C LEU A 148 -8.94 -9.99 -4.62
N ARG A 149 -8.97 -10.50 -5.86
CA ARG A 149 -10.08 -11.34 -6.35
C ARG A 149 -10.22 -12.63 -5.57
N ARG A 150 -9.12 -13.31 -5.25
CA ARG A 150 -9.13 -14.56 -4.47
C ARG A 150 -9.71 -14.33 -3.07
N LEU A 151 -9.21 -13.33 -2.35
CA LEU A 151 -9.67 -12.97 -1.00
C LEU A 151 -11.14 -12.50 -1.00
N TYR A 152 -11.60 -11.84 -2.07
CA TYR A 152 -13.00 -11.50 -2.21
C TYR A 152 -13.87 -12.74 -2.45
N ALA A 153 -13.49 -13.59 -3.40
CA ALA A 153 -14.26 -14.75 -3.84
C ALA A 153 -14.43 -15.81 -2.73
N ASP A 154 -13.44 -15.99 -1.87
CA ASP A 154 -13.52 -16.92 -0.73
C ASP A 154 -14.21 -16.30 0.51
N GLY A 155 -14.58 -15.01 0.45
CA GLY A 155 -15.27 -14.28 1.50
C GLY A 155 -14.37 -13.80 2.65
N THR A 156 -13.05 -13.97 2.52
CA THR A 156 -12.05 -13.48 3.49
C THR A 156 -12.03 -11.95 3.56
N LEU A 157 -12.19 -11.29 2.42
CA LEU A 157 -12.20 -9.84 2.30
C LEU A 157 -13.55 -9.36 1.79
N LYS A 158 -14.26 -8.60 2.62
CA LYS A 158 -15.60 -8.05 2.31
C LYS A 158 -15.62 -6.52 2.26
N LYS A 159 -14.64 -5.90 2.89
CA LYS A 159 -14.42 -4.45 2.95
C LYS A 159 -12.97 -4.20 3.30
N ILE A 160 -12.40 -3.15 2.75
CA ILE A 160 -11.11 -2.59 3.12
C ILE A 160 -11.39 -1.26 3.82
N ASP A 161 -11.06 -1.17 5.11
CA ASP A 161 -11.22 0.09 5.86
C ASP A 161 -10.07 1.05 5.57
N LEU A 162 -8.86 0.52 5.44
CA LEU A 162 -7.68 1.29 5.01
C LEU A 162 -6.89 0.51 3.96
N MET A 163 -6.62 1.11 2.80
CA MET A 163 -5.76 0.56 1.76
C MET A 163 -4.48 1.39 1.62
N PHE A 164 -3.32 0.75 1.70
CA PHE A 164 -2.03 1.36 1.41
C PHE A 164 -1.52 0.92 0.02
N LEU A 165 -1.17 1.87 -0.84
CA LEU A 165 -0.68 1.60 -2.19
C LEU A 165 0.81 1.98 -2.27
N ASP A 166 1.68 0.97 -2.39
CA ASP A 166 3.14 1.13 -2.51
C ASP A 166 3.81 0.11 -3.44
N HIS A 167 3.10 -0.33 -4.47
CA HIS A 167 3.61 -1.24 -5.49
C HIS A 167 3.98 -0.49 -6.79
N VAL A 168 4.03 -1.20 -7.91
CA VAL A 168 4.33 -0.62 -9.22
C VAL A 168 3.25 0.39 -9.65
N LYS A 169 3.67 1.65 -9.85
CA LYS A 169 2.76 2.81 -9.95
C LYS A 169 1.65 2.70 -10.99
N PRO A 170 1.87 2.17 -12.21
CA PRO A 170 0.80 1.97 -13.19
C PRO A 170 -0.40 1.15 -12.71
N LEU A 171 -0.24 0.31 -11.67
CA LEU A 171 -1.30 -0.54 -11.16
C LEU A 171 -2.18 0.10 -10.07
N TYR A 172 -1.84 1.30 -9.58
CA TYR A 172 -2.61 1.94 -8.49
C TYR A 172 -4.06 2.19 -8.90
N THR A 173 -4.28 2.79 -10.08
CA THR A 173 -5.63 3.11 -10.55
C THR A 173 -6.40 1.84 -10.94
N PRO A 174 -5.84 0.90 -11.72
CA PRO A 174 -6.51 -0.37 -12.01
C PRO A 174 -6.90 -1.17 -10.75
N ASP A 175 -6.02 -1.30 -9.77
CA ASP A 175 -6.31 -2.06 -8.55
C ASP A 175 -7.33 -1.34 -7.66
N LEU A 176 -7.29 0.00 -7.58
CA LEU A 176 -8.35 0.76 -6.92
C LEU A 176 -9.70 0.53 -7.61
N LYS A 177 -9.77 0.69 -8.94
CA LYS A 177 -10.99 0.47 -9.73
C LYS A 177 -11.53 -0.95 -9.54
N LEU A 178 -10.66 -1.96 -9.51
CA LEU A 178 -11.04 -3.34 -9.20
C LEU A 178 -11.67 -3.45 -7.80
N CYS A 179 -11.04 -2.88 -6.77
CA CYS A 179 -11.58 -2.88 -5.41
C CYS A 179 -12.95 -2.19 -5.30
N GLU A 180 -13.16 -1.10 -6.02
CA GLU A 180 -14.45 -0.40 -6.07
C GLU A 180 -15.55 -1.26 -6.71
N GLU A 181 -15.22 -1.95 -7.80
CA GLU A 181 -16.15 -2.84 -8.50
C GLU A 181 -16.52 -4.09 -7.70
N LEU A 182 -15.56 -4.63 -6.95
CA LEU A 182 -15.79 -5.72 -6.01
C LEU A 182 -16.54 -5.25 -4.74
N GLY A 183 -16.78 -3.94 -4.59
CA GLY A 183 -17.40 -3.37 -3.39
C GLY A 183 -16.51 -3.42 -2.15
N LEU A 184 -15.21 -3.67 -2.31
CA LEU A 184 -14.22 -3.67 -1.23
C LEU A 184 -13.92 -2.26 -0.73
N ILE A 185 -13.98 -1.27 -1.63
CA ILE A 185 -13.85 0.15 -1.32
C ILE A 185 -15.21 0.83 -1.47
N GLY A 186 -15.57 1.63 -0.47
CA GLY A 186 -16.79 2.42 -0.44
C GLY A 186 -16.80 3.41 0.73
N PRO A 187 -17.93 4.03 1.07
CA PRO A 187 -17.99 5.03 2.12
C PRO A 187 -17.35 4.58 3.44
N GLY A 188 -16.47 5.43 3.98
CA GLY A 188 -15.67 5.16 5.16
C GLY A 188 -14.34 4.43 4.91
N SER A 189 -14.09 3.92 3.70
CA SER A 189 -12.76 3.44 3.30
C SER A 189 -11.79 4.61 3.15
N VAL A 190 -10.54 4.38 3.55
CA VAL A 190 -9.45 5.34 3.46
C VAL A 190 -8.32 4.75 2.63
N LEU A 191 -7.72 5.55 1.77
CA LEU A 191 -6.59 5.19 0.92
C LEU A 191 -5.38 6.03 1.34
N ALA A 192 -4.21 5.42 1.37
CA ALA A 192 -2.94 6.11 1.51
C ALA A 192 -2.02 5.63 0.39
N ALA A 193 -1.66 6.52 -0.54
CA ALA A 193 -0.83 6.19 -1.69
C ALA A 193 0.54 6.84 -1.59
N ASP A 194 1.60 6.04 -1.63
CA ASP A 194 2.98 6.51 -1.51
C ASP A 194 3.63 6.84 -2.87
N ASN A 195 4.67 7.68 -2.82
CA ASN A 195 5.48 8.16 -3.95
C ASN A 195 4.68 8.92 -5.02
N VAL A 196 3.73 9.74 -4.57
CA VAL A 196 2.89 10.54 -5.48
C VAL A 196 3.61 11.77 -6.04
N VAL A 197 4.81 12.10 -5.55
CA VAL A 197 5.70 13.13 -6.14
C VAL A 197 6.82 12.49 -6.94
N LYS A 198 7.54 11.52 -6.37
CA LYS A 198 8.66 10.85 -7.05
C LYS A 198 8.60 9.33 -6.86
N PRO A 199 8.37 8.55 -7.93
CA PRO A 199 8.34 8.93 -9.35
C PRO A 199 7.04 9.63 -9.79
N GLY A 200 6.04 9.70 -8.91
CA GLY A 200 4.75 10.30 -9.20
C GLY A 200 3.75 9.32 -9.80
N ASN A 201 2.45 9.58 -9.57
CA ASN A 201 1.37 8.79 -10.17
C ASN A 201 0.23 9.68 -10.66
N PRO A 202 0.43 10.41 -11.78
CA PRO A 202 -0.58 11.33 -12.31
C PRO A 202 -1.95 10.67 -12.62
N PRO A 203 -2.02 9.45 -13.19
CA PRO A 203 -3.30 8.78 -13.39
C PRO A 203 -4.07 8.53 -12.10
N TYR A 204 -3.41 8.05 -11.05
CA TYR A 204 -4.04 7.84 -9.74
C TYR A 204 -4.51 9.16 -9.13
N LEU A 205 -3.64 10.17 -9.07
CA LEU A 205 -3.97 11.48 -8.53
C LEU A 205 -5.13 12.15 -9.27
N LYS A 206 -5.17 12.06 -10.61
CA LYS A 206 -6.30 12.54 -11.41
C LYS A 206 -7.58 11.83 -10.97
N TYR A 207 -7.55 10.51 -10.87
CA TYR A 207 -8.73 9.70 -10.56
C TYR A 207 -9.31 10.03 -9.17
N VAL A 208 -8.48 10.05 -8.12
CA VAL A 208 -8.96 10.28 -6.74
C VAL A 208 -9.34 11.74 -6.44
N ARG A 209 -8.86 12.70 -7.25
CA ARG A 209 -9.21 14.12 -7.16
C ARG A 209 -10.34 14.54 -8.10
N SER A 210 -10.76 13.66 -9.02
CA SER A 210 -11.85 13.95 -9.94
C SER A 210 -13.21 13.95 -9.24
N THR A 211 -14.09 14.85 -9.68
CA THR A 211 -15.50 14.86 -9.25
C THR A 211 -16.23 13.64 -9.79
N VAL A 212 -17.36 13.29 -9.18
CA VAL A 212 -18.23 12.22 -9.69
C VAL A 212 -18.63 12.48 -11.15
N GLU A 213 -18.99 13.72 -11.51
CA GLU A 213 -19.33 14.09 -12.88
C GLU A 213 -18.19 13.78 -13.87
N GLN A 214 -16.94 14.10 -13.52
CA GLN A 214 -15.78 13.78 -14.35
C GLN A 214 -15.56 12.26 -14.48
N LYS A 215 -15.67 11.52 -13.37
CA LYS A 215 -15.55 10.06 -13.39
C LYS A 215 -16.65 9.42 -14.22
N ARG A 216 -17.89 9.92 -14.15
CA ARG A 216 -19.04 9.47 -14.95
C ARG A 216 -18.82 9.69 -16.44
N GLN A 217 -18.28 10.85 -16.82
CA GLN A 217 -17.94 11.16 -18.21
C GLN A 217 -16.84 10.23 -18.74
N ASP A 218 -15.76 10.04 -17.97
CA ASP A 218 -14.67 9.12 -18.33
C ASP A 218 -15.21 7.67 -18.45
N TYR A 219 -16.02 7.21 -17.49
CA TYR A 219 -16.67 5.88 -17.53
C TYR A 219 -17.59 5.70 -18.74
N ASN A 220 -18.45 6.66 -19.05
CA ASN A 220 -19.35 6.59 -20.20
C ASN A 220 -18.56 6.56 -21.52
N LYS A 221 -17.47 7.32 -21.61
CA LYS A 221 -16.59 7.31 -22.77
C LYS A 221 -15.86 5.97 -22.94
N GLU A 222 -15.43 5.36 -21.86
CA GLU A 222 -14.73 4.07 -21.86
C GLU A 222 -15.66 2.88 -22.19
N THR A 223 -16.89 2.90 -21.66
CA THR A 223 -17.80 1.72 -21.67
C THR A 223 -19.02 1.87 -22.58
N GLY A 224 -19.43 3.10 -22.90
CA GLY A 224 -20.70 3.40 -23.56
C GLY A 224 -21.93 3.23 -22.66
N LEU A 225 -21.76 2.96 -21.36
CA LEU A 225 -22.85 2.67 -20.42
C LEU A 225 -23.25 3.90 -19.58
N ASP A 226 -24.49 3.91 -19.07
CA ASP A 226 -24.95 4.92 -18.10
C ASP A 226 -24.39 4.60 -16.71
N PRO A 227 -23.50 5.43 -16.15
CA PRO A 227 -22.82 5.16 -14.88
C PRO A 227 -23.74 5.19 -13.65
N ARG A 228 -25.00 5.65 -13.79
CA ARG A 228 -26.00 5.58 -12.71
C ARG A 228 -26.54 4.17 -12.50
N HIS A 229 -26.35 3.28 -13.46
CA HIS A 229 -26.77 1.87 -13.40
C HIS A 229 -25.56 0.97 -13.63
N LEU A 230 -24.75 0.79 -12.59
CA LEU A 230 -23.57 -0.07 -12.68
C LEU A 230 -23.99 -1.53 -12.80
N PRO A 231 -23.35 -2.31 -13.70
CA PRO A 231 -23.61 -3.73 -13.82
C PRO A 231 -23.20 -4.45 -12.53
N ASP A 232 -23.96 -5.47 -12.15
CA ASP A 232 -23.55 -6.40 -11.09
C ASP A 232 -22.27 -7.13 -11.54
N ARG A 233 -21.16 -6.89 -10.83
CA ARG A 233 -19.87 -7.49 -11.12
C ARG A 233 -19.50 -8.65 -10.21
N THR A 234 -20.41 -9.11 -9.35
CA THR A 234 -20.16 -10.24 -8.42
C THR A 234 -19.70 -11.52 -9.12
N ASN A 235 -20.15 -11.74 -10.36
CA ASN A 235 -19.76 -12.89 -11.20
C ASN A 235 -18.93 -12.50 -12.44
N HIS A 236 -18.37 -11.29 -12.46
CA HIS A 236 -17.61 -10.81 -13.61
C HIS A 236 -16.26 -11.53 -13.72
N THR A 237 -15.95 -12.06 -14.91
CA THR A 237 -14.64 -12.66 -15.19
C THR A 237 -13.71 -11.62 -15.76
N TYR A 238 -12.82 -11.11 -14.92
CA TYR A 238 -11.80 -10.14 -15.31
C TYR A 238 -10.70 -10.78 -16.16
N LYS A 239 -10.39 -10.16 -17.29
CA LYS A 239 -9.25 -10.51 -18.14
C LYS A 239 -7.94 -10.19 -17.43
N THR A 240 -7.01 -11.13 -17.51
CA THR A 240 -5.65 -10.97 -17.00
C THR A 240 -4.66 -10.83 -18.14
N GLY A 241 -3.71 -9.92 -17.98
CA GLY A 241 -2.57 -9.73 -18.88
C GLY A 241 -1.32 -10.38 -18.31
N ASP A 242 -0.17 -9.79 -18.63
CA ASP A 242 1.13 -10.25 -18.14
C ASP A 242 1.16 -10.37 -16.61
N LYS A 243 1.83 -11.43 -16.13
CA LYS A 243 2.05 -11.70 -14.70
C LYS A 243 0.75 -11.79 -13.88
N ASP A 244 -0.34 -12.26 -14.50
CA ASP A 244 -1.66 -12.43 -13.88
C ASP A 244 -2.29 -11.14 -13.32
N GLN A 245 -1.86 -9.98 -13.85
CA GLN A 245 -2.44 -8.68 -13.51
C GLN A 245 -3.72 -8.43 -14.28
N VAL A 246 -4.71 -7.76 -13.66
CA VAL A 246 -5.91 -7.32 -14.37
C VAL A 246 -5.53 -6.36 -15.50
N ILE A 247 -6.17 -6.52 -16.65
CA ILE A 247 -5.99 -5.59 -17.77
C ILE A 247 -6.74 -4.30 -17.44
N GLU A 248 -6.05 -3.16 -17.45
CA GLU A 248 -6.63 -1.84 -17.13
C GLU A 248 -7.92 -1.53 -17.91
N SER A 249 -8.02 -1.94 -19.17
CA SER A 249 -9.23 -1.73 -19.99
C SER A 249 -10.46 -2.55 -19.56
N ASP A 250 -10.31 -3.46 -18.60
CA ASP A 250 -11.38 -4.34 -18.12
C ASP A 250 -11.95 -3.86 -16.76
N VAL A 251 -11.22 -2.96 -16.08
CA VAL A 251 -11.61 -2.34 -14.81
C VAL A 251 -11.91 -0.86 -15.00
N HIS A 252 -13.14 -0.47 -14.69
CA HIS A 252 -13.65 0.88 -14.87
C HIS A 252 -13.96 1.59 -13.54
N GLY A 253 -14.07 0.84 -12.45
CA GLY A 253 -14.30 1.38 -11.11
C GLY A 253 -15.77 1.72 -10.85
N ASN A 254 -16.00 2.39 -9.73
CA ASN A 254 -17.30 2.95 -9.39
C ASN A 254 -17.26 4.48 -9.52
N PRO A 255 -17.73 5.05 -10.65
CA PRO A 255 -17.66 6.48 -10.90
C PRO A 255 -18.53 7.32 -9.96
N ASN A 256 -19.41 6.68 -9.17
CA ASN A 256 -20.31 7.35 -8.25
C ASN A 256 -19.69 7.61 -6.87
N LEU A 257 -18.49 7.07 -6.60
CA LEU A 257 -17.80 7.29 -5.32
C LEU A 257 -17.24 8.70 -5.21
N VAL A 258 -17.56 9.35 -4.10
CA VAL A 258 -17.03 10.67 -3.72
C VAL A 258 -15.75 10.47 -2.92
N TYR A 259 -14.67 11.10 -3.38
CA TYR A 259 -13.38 11.10 -2.70
C TYR A 259 -13.02 12.51 -2.24
N ASP A 260 -12.54 12.62 -1.00
CA ASP A 260 -11.86 13.80 -0.47
C ASP A 260 -10.38 13.45 -0.28
N SER A 261 -9.49 14.19 -0.95
CA SER A 261 -8.06 13.87 -0.99
C SER A 261 -7.21 14.99 -0.39
N GLN A 262 -6.25 14.60 0.43
CA GLN A 262 -5.31 15.47 1.13
C GLN A 262 -3.89 15.04 0.80
N PHE A 263 -3.08 16.02 0.42
CA PHE A 263 -1.68 15.82 0.07
C PHE A 263 -0.82 16.04 1.31
N ASN A 264 -0.10 15.01 1.74
CA ASN A 264 0.69 15.05 2.98
C ASN A 264 2.18 14.95 2.64
N GLU A 265 2.88 16.09 2.71
CA GLU A 265 4.31 16.15 2.45
C GLU A 265 5.12 15.30 3.46
N GLY A 266 6.17 14.65 2.96
CA GLY A 266 7.05 13.79 3.73
C GLY A 266 8.40 13.63 3.07
N TRP A 267 9.19 12.69 3.58
CA TRP A 267 10.53 12.41 3.08
C TRP A 267 10.69 10.94 2.77
N GLU A 268 11.35 10.65 1.64
CA GLU A 268 11.94 9.34 1.40
C GLU A 268 13.03 9.04 2.43
N PRO A 269 13.37 7.76 2.67
CA PRO A 269 14.51 7.40 3.51
C PRO A 269 15.84 8.02 3.08
N SER A 270 15.97 8.40 1.80
CA SER A 270 17.14 9.08 1.24
C SER A 270 17.18 10.59 1.51
N GLY A 271 16.18 11.16 2.19
CA GLY A 271 16.07 12.60 2.45
C GLY A 271 15.60 13.40 1.24
N VAL A 272 15.00 12.76 0.24
CA VAL A 272 14.36 13.43 -0.90
C VAL A 272 12.91 13.76 -0.54
N PRO A 273 12.41 15.00 -0.81
CA PRO A 273 11.02 15.34 -0.56
C PRO A 273 10.08 14.47 -1.41
N ASP A 274 9.00 14.01 -0.80
CA ASP A 274 7.93 13.25 -1.44
C ASP A 274 6.61 13.48 -0.68
N ALA A 275 5.57 12.70 -0.92
CA ALA A 275 4.30 12.83 -0.21
C ALA A 275 3.50 11.53 -0.23
N VAL A 276 2.56 11.44 0.72
CA VAL A 276 1.48 10.46 0.73
C VAL A 276 0.17 11.17 0.37
N GLU A 277 -0.53 10.68 -0.65
CA GLU A 277 -1.91 11.11 -0.92
C GLU A 277 -2.86 10.31 -0.03
N VAL A 278 -3.53 11.00 0.90
CA VAL A 278 -4.56 10.40 1.76
C VAL A 278 -5.92 10.73 1.18
N THR A 279 -6.67 9.71 0.77
CA THR A 279 -8.00 9.86 0.16
C THR A 279 -9.06 9.16 1.01
N ARG A 280 -10.16 9.83 1.31
CA ARG A 280 -11.29 9.27 2.05
C ARG A 280 -12.49 9.13 1.13
N CYS A 281 -13.11 7.95 1.10
CA CYS A 281 -14.40 7.77 0.46
C CYS A 281 -15.49 8.32 1.37
N THR A 282 -16.07 9.45 1.02
CA THR A 282 -17.02 10.18 1.88
C THR A 282 -18.48 9.86 1.57
N GLY A 283 -18.77 9.27 0.42
CA GLY A 283 -20.13 8.96 0.02
C GLY A 283 -20.25 8.38 -1.38
N VAL A 284 -21.50 8.23 -1.81
CA VAL A 284 -21.87 7.81 -3.16
C VAL A 284 -22.92 8.79 -3.67
N GLU A 285 -22.70 9.36 -4.86
CA GLU A 285 -23.71 10.18 -5.54
C GLU A 285 -24.67 9.30 -6.34
N ALA A 286 -25.97 9.58 -6.21
CA ALA A 286 -27.03 8.89 -6.94
C ALA A 286 -27.09 9.31 -8.42
#